data_AF-A0A815HAL1-F1
#
_entry.id   AF-A0A815HAL1-F1
#
_cell.length_a   1.000
_cell.length_b   1.000
_cell.length_c   1.000
_cell.angle_alpha   90.00
_cell.angle_beta   90.00
_cell.angle_gamma   90.00
#
_symmetry.space_group_name_H-M   'P 1'
#
loop_
_entity.id
_entity.type
_entity.pdbx_description
1 polymer ?
#
loop_
_entity_poly.entity_id
_entity_poly.type
_entity_poly.pdbx_seq_one_letter_code
_entity_poly.pdbx_strand_id
1 'polypeptide(L)'
;MFMKNSMLKATFDSFKDFYTHRHNGRKLILLDQYSKGEVQTCFTIQKYTLQVSIYQMIVLLLFNEELNWTVEQIQNRIHIQTELLLQVLVSLLKSKILFSKEITEDFQDSNIKMNHKIELTKDFICENLRINLNVELKSTKQKDLKYLNELIDEDHKLVIQAAIVRIMKQRQNLKYSL
;
A
#
# COMPACT_ATOMS: atom_id res chain seq x y z
N MET A 1 0.97 0.61 11.71
CA MET A 1 2.14 1.31 12.30
C MET A 1 3.06 1.72 11.15
N PHE A 2 2.59 2.58 10.24
CA PHE A 2 3.32 2.96 9.01
C PHE A 2 3.36 4.49 8.82
N MET A 3 2.41 5.23 9.41
CA MET A 3 2.45 6.68 9.48
C MET A 3 3.26 7.15 10.69
N LYS A 4 4.59 6.99 10.65
CA LYS A 4 5.49 7.72 11.58
C LYS A 4 5.87 9.11 11.06
N ASN A 5 5.59 9.41 9.78
CA ASN A 5 5.75 10.76 9.24
C ASN A 5 4.67 11.69 9.79
N SER A 6 5.13 12.74 10.48
CA SER A 6 4.38 13.59 11.40
C SER A 6 3.13 14.21 10.81
N MET A 7 3.12 14.54 9.51
CA MET A 7 2.01 15.26 8.89
C MET A 7 0.74 14.42 8.74
N LEU A 8 0.85 13.18 8.25
CA LEU A 8 -0.31 12.30 8.05
C LEU A 8 -0.76 11.63 9.35
N LYS A 9 0.18 11.42 10.27
CA LYS A 9 -0.13 10.88 11.59
C LYS A 9 -1.03 11.83 12.38
N ALA A 10 -0.68 13.12 12.42
CA ALA A 10 -1.43 14.12 13.19
C ALA A 10 -2.90 14.23 12.72
N THR A 11 -3.12 14.23 11.40
CA THR A 11 -4.48 14.31 10.84
C THR A 11 -5.29 13.04 11.15
N PHE A 12 -4.66 11.86 11.05
CA PHE A 12 -5.30 10.61 11.39
C PHE A 12 -5.62 10.49 12.88
N ASP A 13 -4.69 10.86 13.76
CA ASP A 13 -4.90 10.81 15.21
C ASP A 13 -6.03 11.77 15.61
N SER A 14 -6.06 12.99 15.06
CA SER A 14 -7.17 13.93 15.28
C SER A 14 -8.52 13.37 14.82
N PHE A 15 -8.57 12.72 13.66
CA PHE A 15 -9.80 12.07 13.19
C PHE A 15 -10.19 10.87 14.06
N LYS A 16 -9.22 10.08 14.53
CA LYS A 16 -9.44 8.94 15.40
C LYS A 16 -10.04 9.38 16.74
N ASP A 17 -9.55 10.46 17.32
CA ASP A 17 -10.09 11.03 18.56
C ASP A 17 -11.53 11.53 18.34
N PHE A 18 -11.78 12.23 17.23
CA PHE A 18 -13.14 12.63 16.83
C PHE A 18 -14.09 11.41 16.68
N TYR A 19 -13.64 10.35 15.99
CA TYR A 19 -14.46 9.18 15.71
C TYR A 19 -14.78 8.39 16.98
N THR A 20 -13.78 8.21 17.85
CA THR A 20 -13.95 7.50 19.13
C THR A 20 -14.86 8.25 20.09
N HIS A 21 -14.78 9.58 20.12
CA HIS A 21 -15.69 10.40 20.91
C HIS A 21 -17.15 10.31 20.42
N ARG A 22 -17.36 10.25 19.11
CA ARG A 22 -18.71 10.17 18.51
C ARG A 22 -19.33 8.78 18.57
N HIS A 23 -18.50 7.73 18.51
CA HIS A 23 -18.96 6.35 18.41
C HIS A 23 -18.31 5.45 19.47
N ASN A 24 -19.01 5.29 20.60
CA ASN A 24 -18.61 4.36 21.65
C ASN A 24 -18.74 2.90 21.20
N GLY A 25 -17.76 2.07 21.56
CA GLY A 25 -17.75 0.63 21.29
C GLY A 25 -17.31 0.22 19.88
N ARG A 26 -16.89 1.16 19.02
CA ARG A 26 -16.34 0.85 17.69
C ARG A 26 -14.81 0.98 17.68
N LYS A 27 -14.15 0.13 16.90
CA LYS A 27 -12.70 0.17 16.67
C LYS A 27 -12.42 0.61 15.24
N LEU A 28 -11.73 1.73 15.08
CA LEU A 28 -11.26 2.21 13.77
C LEU A 28 -10.07 1.36 13.31
N ILE A 29 -10.15 0.81 12.10
CA ILE A 29 -9.05 0.10 11.44
C ILE A 29 -8.76 0.85 10.14
N LEU A 30 -7.54 1.39 10.01
CA LEU A 30 -7.10 2.03 8.79
C LEU A 30 -6.59 0.97 7.81
N LEU A 31 -7.09 1.00 6.58
CA LEU A 31 -6.65 0.13 5.50
C LEU A 31 -5.75 0.92 4.54
N ASP A 32 -4.45 0.90 4.81
CA ASP A 32 -3.44 1.67 4.07
C ASP A 32 -3.42 1.31 2.58
N GLN A 33 -3.65 0.03 2.24
CA GLN A 33 -3.66 -0.46 0.86
C GLN A 33 -4.73 0.16 -0.05
N TYR A 34 -5.82 0.67 0.53
CA TYR A 34 -6.88 1.35 -0.22
C TYR A 34 -6.78 2.88 -0.14
N SER A 35 -5.79 3.40 0.58
CA SER A 35 -5.61 4.82 0.80
C SER A 35 -4.87 5.46 -0.37
N LYS A 36 -5.43 6.56 -0.90
CA LYS A 36 -4.90 7.33 -2.03
C LYS A 36 -4.75 8.79 -1.62
N GLY A 37 -3.80 9.48 -2.23
CA GLY A 37 -3.55 10.90 -1.99
C GLY A 37 -3.09 11.62 -3.25
N GLU A 38 -3.10 12.94 -3.21
CA GLU A 38 -2.55 13.79 -4.26
C GLU A 38 -1.36 14.58 -3.68
N VAL A 39 -0.24 14.57 -4.39
CA VAL A 39 0.98 15.29 -4.03
C VAL A 39 1.33 16.24 -5.16
N GLN A 40 1.58 17.51 -4.83
CA GLN A 40 2.02 18.49 -5.82
C GLN A 40 3.54 18.63 -5.77
N THR A 41 4.20 18.61 -6.93
CA THR A 41 5.64 18.82 -7.04
C THR A 41 5.96 20.32 -6.92
N CYS A 42 6.97 20.64 -6.10
CA CYS A 42 7.47 22.01 -5.91
C CYS A 42 8.92 22.18 -6.38
N PHE A 43 9.57 21.11 -6.84
CA PHE A 43 10.98 21.11 -7.24
C PHE A 43 11.21 21.36 -8.74
N THR A 44 10.15 21.26 -9.55
CA THR A 44 10.16 21.51 -11.00
C THR A 44 9.67 22.91 -11.33
N ILE A 45 10.07 23.44 -12.49
CA ILE A 45 9.59 24.74 -13.02
C ILE A 45 8.06 24.72 -13.17
N GLN A 46 7.53 23.59 -13.65
CA GLN A 46 6.09 23.36 -13.79
C GLN A 46 5.57 22.53 -12.60
N LYS A 47 4.44 22.92 -12.03
CA LYS A 47 3.83 22.19 -10.91
C LYS A 47 3.03 21.01 -11.42
N TYR A 48 3.44 19.78 -11.10
CA TYR A 48 2.73 18.56 -11.43
C TYR A 48 1.92 18.06 -10.24
N THR A 49 0.73 17.53 -10.50
CA THR A 49 -0.11 16.87 -9.48
C THR A 49 -0.04 15.36 -9.66
N LEU A 50 0.52 14.68 -8.68
CA LEU A 50 0.72 13.23 -8.67
C LEU A 50 -0.38 12.57 -7.84
N GLN A 51 -1.18 11.69 -8.46
CA GLN A 51 -2.08 10.82 -7.72
C GLN A 51 -1.33 9.55 -7.33
N VAL A 52 -1.18 9.34 -6.03
CA VAL A 52 -0.30 8.32 -5.45
C VAL A 52 -1.03 7.48 -4.43
N SER A 53 -0.57 6.25 -4.24
CA SER A 53 -0.93 5.46 -3.05
C SER A 53 -0.26 6.05 -1.81
N ILE A 54 -0.77 5.71 -0.62
CA ILE A 54 -0.15 6.18 0.63
C ILE A 54 1.30 5.75 0.76
N TYR A 55 1.66 4.56 0.26
CA TYR A 55 3.04 4.05 0.29
C TYR A 55 3.97 4.86 -0.63
N GLN A 56 3.51 5.16 -1.85
CA GLN A 56 4.24 6.04 -2.77
C GLN A 56 4.40 7.45 -2.17
N MET A 57 3.34 7.99 -1.56
CA MET A 57 3.38 9.30 -0.91
C MET A 57 4.41 9.35 0.23
N ILE A 58 4.45 8.34 1.10
CA ILE A 58 5.40 8.31 2.21
C ILE A 58 6.85 8.25 1.71
N VAL A 59 7.13 7.48 0.64
CA VAL A 59 8.46 7.44 0.01
C VAL A 59 8.83 8.82 -0.55
N LEU A 60 7.93 9.48 -1.27
CA LEU A 60 8.18 10.82 -1.83
C LEU A 60 8.41 11.87 -0.74
N LEU A 61 7.72 11.78 0.40
CA LEU A 61 7.91 12.71 1.51
C LEU A 61 9.30 12.63 2.16
N LEU A 62 9.97 11.47 2.11
CA LEU A 62 11.36 11.37 2.59
C LEU A 62 12.33 12.22 1.79
N PHE A 63 12.05 12.44 0.51
CA PHE A 63 12.89 13.26 -0.35
C PHE A 63 12.81 14.76 -0.05
N ASN A 64 11.90 15.17 0.84
CA ASN A 64 11.87 16.54 1.37
C ASN A 64 12.97 16.77 2.42
N GLU A 65 13.48 15.71 3.07
CA GLU A 65 14.59 15.82 4.04
C GLU A 65 15.95 15.76 3.32
N GLU A 66 16.16 14.73 2.51
CA GLU A 66 17.38 14.53 1.72
C GLU A 66 17.05 14.08 0.30
N LEU A 67 17.82 14.53 -0.68
CA LEU A 67 17.54 14.25 -2.11
C LEU A 67 17.99 12.85 -2.57
N ASN A 68 18.82 12.17 -1.79
CA ASN A 68 19.44 10.90 -2.14
C ASN A 68 19.31 9.93 -0.97
N TRP A 69 18.77 8.74 -1.22
CA TRP A 69 18.59 7.70 -0.20
C TRP A 69 19.00 6.33 -0.76
N THR A 70 19.54 5.45 0.07
CA THR A 70 19.64 4.03 -0.29
C THR A 70 18.31 3.32 -0.02
N VAL A 71 18.04 2.25 -0.75
CA VAL A 71 16.81 1.46 -0.54
C VAL A 71 16.74 0.92 0.90
N GLU A 72 17.87 0.50 1.46
CA GLU A 72 17.96 0.09 2.88
C GLU A 72 17.59 1.21 3.85
N GLN A 73 18.06 2.44 3.62
CA GLN A 73 17.71 3.58 4.46
C GLN A 73 16.21 3.90 4.36
N ILE A 74 15.64 3.85 3.15
CA ILE A 74 14.20 4.04 2.94
C ILE A 74 13.41 2.97 3.71
N GLN A 75 13.83 1.70 3.63
CA GLN A 75 13.21 0.61 4.37
C GLN A 75 13.29 0.85 5.90
N ASN A 76 14.44 1.26 6.39
CA ASN A 76 14.65 1.53 7.81
C ASN A 76 13.88 2.76 8.31
N ARG A 77 13.57 3.73 7.45
CA ARG A 77 12.75 4.89 7.83
C ARG A 77 11.27 4.59 7.85
N ILE A 78 10.75 3.88 6.84
CA ILE A 78 9.29 3.67 6.67
C ILE A 78 8.81 2.36 7.31
N HIS A 79 9.71 1.40 7.53
CA HIS A 79 9.42 0.06 8.07
C HIS A 79 8.38 -0.72 7.25
N ILE A 80 8.42 -0.60 5.92
CA ILE A 80 7.54 -1.34 5.01
C ILE A 80 8.16 -2.70 4.67
N GLN A 81 7.30 -3.69 4.38
CA GLN A 81 7.74 -4.99 3.87
C GLN A 81 8.53 -4.82 2.56
N THR A 82 9.69 -5.46 2.47
CA THR A 82 10.61 -5.37 1.33
C THR A 82 9.91 -5.53 -0.02
N GLU A 83 9.06 -6.54 -0.17
CA GLU A 83 8.32 -6.79 -1.43
C GLU A 83 7.48 -5.59 -1.87
N LEU A 84 6.76 -4.97 -0.94
CA LEU A 84 5.92 -3.80 -1.23
C LEU A 84 6.79 -2.57 -1.55
N LEU A 85 7.89 -2.39 -0.82
CA LEU A 85 8.81 -1.28 -1.07
C LEU A 85 9.40 -1.36 -2.48
N LEU A 86 9.87 -2.54 -2.91
CA LEU A 86 10.41 -2.75 -4.24
C LEU A 86 9.37 -2.42 -5.32
N GLN A 87 8.13 -2.89 -5.15
CA GLN A 87 7.02 -2.57 -6.06
C GLN A 87 6.74 -1.06 -6.17
N VAL A 88 6.75 -0.37 -5.03
CA VAL A 88 6.57 1.10 -4.96
C VAL A 88 7.71 1.81 -5.68
N LEU A 89 8.96 1.41 -5.43
CA LEU A 89 10.14 2.01 -6.06
C LEU A 89 10.15 1.77 -7.58
N VAL A 90 9.81 0.56 -8.05
CA VAL A 90 9.69 0.27 -9.49
C VAL A 90 8.66 1.17 -10.15
N SER A 91 7.50 1.40 -9.50
CA SER A 91 6.46 2.30 -10.01
C SER A 91 6.96 3.76 -10.12
N LEU A 92 7.71 4.23 -9.12
CA LEU A 92 8.28 5.59 -9.10
C LEU A 92 9.45 5.77 -10.09
N LEU A 93 10.24 4.72 -10.33
CA LEU A 93 11.30 4.71 -11.34
C LEU A 93 10.74 4.67 -12.76
N LYS A 94 9.70 3.86 -13.03
CA LYS A 94 9.01 3.79 -14.33
C LYS A 94 8.38 5.12 -14.73
N SER A 95 7.90 5.88 -13.75
CA SER A 95 7.36 7.22 -13.97
C SER A 95 8.43 8.30 -14.12
N LYS A 96 9.72 7.96 -14.04
CA LYS A 96 10.88 8.86 -14.17
C LYS A 96 10.96 9.97 -13.09
N ILE A 97 10.16 9.86 -12.03
CA ILE A 97 10.17 10.80 -10.90
C ILE A 97 11.39 10.56 -10.02
N LEU A 98 11.76 9.30 -9.87
CA LEU A 98 13.00 8.88 -9.23
C LEU A 98 13.97 8.38 -10.30
N PHE A 99 15.26 8.52 -10.02
CA PHE A 99 16.35 8.05 -10.86
C PHE A 99 17.34 7.23 -10.02
N SER A 100 17.93 6.21 -10.63
CA SER A 100 19.05 5.48 -10.04
C SER A 100 20.11 5.26 -11.11
N LYS A 101 21.36 5.62 -10.80
CA LYS A 101 22.50 5.46 -11.72
C LYS A 101 22.83 3.99 -12.02
N GLU A 102 22.41 3.09 -11.13
CA GLU A 102 22.75 1.66 -11.17
C GLU A 102 21.67 0.82 -11.87
N ILE A 103 20.50 1.40 -12.14
CA ILE A 103 19.37 0.73 -12.78
C ILE A 103 19.23 1.31 -14.20
N THR A 104 19.87 0.65 -15.16
CA THR A 104 19.56 0.83 -16.59
C THR A 104 18.15 0.34 -16.89
N GLU A 105 17.57 0.86 -17.97
CA GLU A 105 16.15 0.92 -18.40
C GLU A 105 15.25 -0.34 -18.23
N ASP A 106 15.80 -1.48 -17.83
CA ASP A 106 15.09 -2.70 -17.46
C ASP A 106 14.53 -2.62 -16.03
N PHE A 107 13.40 -1.91 -15.88
CA PHE A 107 12.65 -1.76 -14.63
C PHE A 107 11.87 -3.03 -14.25
N GLN A 108 12.57 -4.15 -14.06
CA GLN A 108 12.01 -5.38 -13.49
C GLN A 108 12.18 -5.41 -11.96
N ASP A 109 11.21 -5.98 -11.26
CA ASP A 109 11.17 -6.09 -9.78
C ASP A 109 12.43 -6.78 -9.21
N SER A 110 13.12 -7.61 -10.01
CA SER A 110 14.32 -8.37 -9.65
C SER A 110 15.63 -7.59 -9.68
N ASN A 111 15.65 -6.37 -10.25
CA ASN A 111 16.90 -5.63 -10.48
C ASN A 111 17.26 -4.63 -9.38
N ILE A 112 16.34 -4.32 -8.46
CA ILE A 112 16.59 -3.34 -7.39
C ILE A 112 17.18 -4.04 -6.17
N LYS A 113 18.42 -3.72 -5.81
CA LYS A 113 19.07 -4.21 -4.59
C LYS A 113 18.99 -3.16 -3.48
N MET A 114 19.13 -3.61 -2.23
CA MET A 114 19.09 -2.74 -1.04
C MET A 114 20.15 -1.66 -1.02
N ASN A 115 21.30 -1.93 -1.66
CA ASN A 115 22.44 -1.03 -1.69
C ASN A 115 22.30 0.06 -2.77
N HIS A 116 21.31 -0.05 -3.66
CA HIS A 116 21.14 0.92 -4.75
C HIS A 116 20.76 2.28 -4.20
N LYS A 117 21.41 3.32 -4.75
CA LYS A 117 21.09 4.72 -4.44
C LYS A 117 19.97 5.21 -5.35
N ILE A 118 18.95 5.80 -4.72
CA ILE A 118 17.80 6.41 -5.38
C ILE A 118 17.91 7.92 -5.17
N GLU A 119 17.85 8.67 -6.27
CA GLU A 119 17.94 10.12 -6.31
C GLU A 119 16.64 10.69 -6.91
N LEU A 120 16.24 11.88 -6.47
CA LEU A 120 15.07 12.56 -7.03
C LEU A 120 15.43 13.24 -8.37
N THR A 121 14.63 13.01 -9.42
CA THR A 121 14.85 13.59 -10.75
C THR A 121 14.53 15.09 -10.74
N LYS A 122 15.54 15.95 -10.91
CA LYS A 122 15.36 17.41 -10.91
C LYS A 122 14.76 17.95 -12.21
N ASP A 123 15.09 17.35 -13.34
CA ASP A 123 14.65 17.76 -14.68
C ASP A 123 13.44 16.94 -15.16
N PHE A 124 12.47 16.73 -14.27
CA PHE A 124 11.28 15.97 -14.62
C PHE A 124 10.37 16.79 -15.55
N ILE A 125 10.15 16.25 -16.76
CA ILE A 125 9.23 16.82 -17.75
C ILE A 125 8.22 15.74 -18.14
N CYS A 126 6.95 16.08 -18.01
CA CYS A 126 5.84 15.25 -18.49
C CYS A 126 4.87 16.12 -19.29
N GLU A 127 4.28 15.52 -20.33
CA GLU A 127 3.25 16.18 -21.16
C GLU A 127 1.98 16.47 -20.34
N ASN A 128 1.67 15.61 -19.37
CA ASN A 128 0.49 15.74 -18.52
C ASN A 128 0.82 16.41 -17.19
N LEU A 129 0.07 17.47 -16.86
CA LEU A 129 0.13 18.16 -15.58
C LEU A 129 -0.34 17.31 -14.40
N ARG A 130 -1.28 16.38 -14.65
CA ARG A 130 -1.81 15.46 -13.65
C ARG A 130 -1.47 14.04 -14.03
N ILE A 131 -0.76 13.34 -13.15
CA ILE A 131 -0.20 12.02 -13.42
C ILE A 131 -0.75 11.04 -12.39
N ASN A 132 -1.36 9.96 -12.86
CA ASN A 132 -1.81 8.89 -11.97
C ASN A 132 -0.74 7.81 -11.88
N LEU A 133 -0.08 7.74 -10.73
CA LEU A 133 0.98 6.78 -10.41
C LEU A 133 0.44 5.56 -9.66
N ASN A 134 -0.79 5.62 -9.16
CA ASN A 134 -1.42 4.53 -8.44
C ASN A 134 -2.04 3.51 -9.40
N VAL A 135 -1.21 2.98 -10.30
CA VAL A 135 -1.59 1.91 -11.22
C VAL A 135 -1.35 0.58 -10.52
N GLU A 136 -2.43 -0.13 -10.23
CA GLU A 136 -2.39 -1.45 -9.58
C GLU A 136 -1.54 -2.43 -10.40
N LEU A 137 -0.49 -2.97 -9.77
CA LEU A 137 0.34 -4.00 -10.39
C LEU A 137 -0.48 -5.29 -10.56
N LYS A 138 -0.32 -5.95 -11.72
CA LYS A 138 -1.02 -7.22 -12.02
C LYS A 138 -0.78 -8.32 -10.97
N SER A 139 0.39 -8.30 -10.34
CA SER A 139 0.80 -9.24 -9.29
C SER A 139 -0.03 -9.07 -8.01
N THR A 140 -0.41 -7.85 -7.65
CA THR A 140 -1.26 -7.56 -6.48
C THR A 140 -2.66 -8.15 -6.65
N LYS A 141 -3.25 -8.02 -7.85
CA LYS A 141 -4.57 -8.59 -8.16
C LYS A 141 -4.64 -10.10 -7.98
N GLN A 142 -3.57 -10.82 -8.33
CA GLN A 142 -3.52 -12.28 -8.16
C GLN A 142 -3.40 -12.68 -6.69
N LYS A 143 -2.66 -11.93 -5.87
CA LYS A 143 -2.58 -12.17 -4.42
C LYS A 143 -3.94 -11.94 -3.76
N ASP A 144 -4.63 -10.85 -4.12
CA ASP A 144 -5.96 -10.52 -3.58
C ASP A 144 -7.00 -11.59 -3.94
N LEU A 145 -6.99 -12.09 -5.18
CA LEU A 145 -7.91 -13.16 -5.61
C LEU A 145 -7.70 -14.47 -4.83
N LYS A 146 -6.45 -14.84 -4.53
CA LYS A 146 -6.17 -16.04 -3.72
C LYS A 146 -6.71 -15.88 -2.30
N TYR A 147 -6.46 -14.73 -1.67
CA TYR A 147 -6.96 -14.43 -0.34
C TYR A 147 -8.50 -14.45 -0.29
N LEU A 148 -9.17 -13.89 -1.31
CA LEU A 148 -10.63 -13.94 -1.41
C LEU A 148 -11.16 -15.37 -1.49
N ASN A 149 -10.52 -16.24 -2.27
CA ASN A 149 -10.92 -17.65 -2.36
C ASN A 149 -10.76 -18.39 -1.03
N GLU A 150 -9.65 -18.16 -0.32
CA GLU A 150 -9.43 -18.74 1.01
C GLU A 150 -10.50 -18.26 2.01
N LEU A 151 -10.88 -16.99 1.97
CA LEU A 151 -11.93 -16.45 2.83
C LEU A 151 -13.30 -17.09 2.52
N ILE A 152 -13.62 -17.29 1.24
CA ILE A 152 -14.85 -17.97 0.81
C ILE A 152 -14.89 -19.40 1.34
N ASP A 153 -13.77 -20.13 1.25
CA ASP A 153 -13.68 -21.49 1.75
C ASP A 153 -13.88 -21.59 3.27
N GLU A 154 -13.35 -20.64 4.03
CA GLU A 154 -13.61 -20.55 5.48
C GLU A 154 -15.08 -20.22 5.78
N ASP A 155 -15.70 -19.31 5.03
CA ASP A 155 -17.11 -18.96 5.22
C ASP A 155 -18.02 -20.15 4.89
N HIS A 156 -17.70 -20.92 3.84
CA HIS A 156 -18.38 -22.18 3.53
C HIS A 156 -18.31 -23.19 4.68
N LYS A 157 -17.15 -23.33 5.35
CA LYS A 157 -17.02 -24.20 6.53
C LYS A 157 -17.95 -23.75 7.66
N LEU A 158 -18.04 -22.45 7.93
CA LEU A 158 -18.92 -21.90 8.95
C LEU A 158 -20.40 -22.16 8.64
N VAL A 159 -20.81 -21.96 7.38
CA VAL A 159 -22.18 -22.23 6.93
C VAL A 159 -22.53 -23.71 7.07
N ILE A 160 -21.62 -24.60 6.68
CA ILE A 160 -21.81 -26.06 6.83
C ILE A 160 -21.94 -26.43 8.31
N GLN A 161 -21.07 -25.92 9.18
CA GLN A 161 -21.16 -26.16 10.62
C GLN A 161 -22.48 -25.66 11.20
N ALA A 162 -22.92 -24.45 10.83
CA ALA A 162 -24.19 -23.89 11.27
C ALA A 162 -25.38 -24.74 10.79
N ALA A 163 -25.33 -25.26 9.55
CA ALA A 163 -26.35 -26.16 9.02
C ALA A 163 -26.39 -27.50 9.77
N ILE A 164 -25.23 -28.10 10.05
CA ILE A 164 -25.13 -29.33 10.85
C ILE A 164 -25.72 -29.11 12.24
N VAL A 165 -25.33 -28.04 12.94
CA VAL A 165 -25.86 -27.70 14.27
C VAL A 165 -27.38 -27.50 14.22
N ARG A 166 -27.90 -26.82 13.20
CA ARG A 166 -29.34 -26.62 13.00
C ARG A 166 -30.08 -27.95 12.84
N ILE A 167 -29.58 -28.85 12.01
CA ILE A 167 -30.18 -30.17 11.76
C ILE A 167 -30.12 -31.03 13.02
N MET A 168 -28.97 -31.08 13.68
CA MET A 168 -28.76 -31.88 14.89
C MET A 168 -29.62 -31.39 16.06
N LYS A 169 -29.78 -30.07 16.21
CA LYS A 169 -30.66 -29.48 17.23
C LYS A 169 -32.13 -29.85 17.01
N GLN A 170 -32.58 -29.98 15.75
CA GLN A 170 -33.96 -30.36 15.42
C GLN A 170 -34.21 -31.86 15.57
N ARG A 171 -33.29 -32.71 15.11
CA ARG A 171 -33.50 -34.17 15.01
C ARG A 171 -32.99 -34.96 16.22
N GLN A 172 -32.09 -34.39 17.02
CA GLN A 172 -31.44 -34.98 18.21
C GLN A 172 -30.59 -36.24 17.95
N ASN A 173 -31.05 -37.18 17.12
CA ASN A 173 -30.33 -38.35 16.65
C ASN A 173 -30.41 -38.44 15.13
N LEU A 174 -29.27 -38.59 14.47
CA LEU A 174 -29.17 -38.80 13.03
C LEU A 174 -28.15 -39.91 12.76
N LYS A 175 -28.50 -40.91 11.94
CA LYS A 175 -27.55 -41.93 11.51
C LYS A 175 -26.75 -41.39 10.33
N TYR A 176 -25.42 -41.50 10.39
CA TYR A 176 -24.55 -41.21 9.26
C TYR A 176 -24.74 -42.30 8.20
N SER A 177 -25.12 -41.91 6.98
CA SER A 177 -25.08 -42.83 5.85
C SER A 177 -23.68 -42.77 5.28
N LEU A 178 -22.95 -43.88 5.38
CA LEU A 178 -21.74 -44.13 4.59
C LEU A 178 -22.11 -44.27 3.11
#